data_AF-A0A1H8T3P8-F1
#
_entry.id   AF-A0A1H8T3P8-F1
#
_cell.length_a   1.000
_cell.length_b   1.000
_cell.length_c   1.000
_cell.angle_alpha   90.00
_cell.angle_beta   90.00
_cell.angle_gamma   90.00
#
_symmetry.space_group_name_H-M   'P 1'
#
loop_
_entity.id
_entity.type
_entity.pdbx_description
1 polymer ?
#
loop_
_entity_poly.entity_id
_entity_poly.type
_entity_poly.pdbx_seq_one_letter_code
_entity_poly.pdbx_strand_id
1 'polypeptide(L)'
;MKSVYRTKPAFKWTAAALLVFLLAAMIPWAGRNAAEAAPGSAGGRVVLDPGFGYRSFWEPLANELYKSSPVTAYLPTRLPDSGSSYYGISSRLTKEGYAIQLYKTDKAPSAASTLPGAASPVRNSRDVLIETSAGAAQSSFPHGDTVLLAKNGWTIYADSSAAFTASRKRQLIQAFSQAAKFATPLSADAKGIVNVSGTGNSAVYSAYWSFDSKTGYKLVSHTSLADFLSVLYSFRPVINLLGQADVVLLPMDSELNWRISSTTVFHPRENKRTTLSSAPLLIDGNPYFPLKDAIAFIKGNMQTVPAENAIYFSESGYYNLLKLHLKTGQVYKGNQKVATIKVRKANGVTLVPLRFLHEQLGLVFSYSSAAKTGKIQHTGWFTNNRALQASGDTLTLSVFGVGNFSYESSRFGSFGSYSYEQSKPPQGYNGRKYAMYRVSIPLLPGDNEFVYRDSITGRVINTIPVGSALTAADISFRYSGNPSYDSLAMALKLTSSDGTSWPAGYAETSSYADLSGAITAGGNGFSSLRLTLRPAHERESKAVSIPVAKDGSFTYRIKPEQGKGTYTATLYNPPESLPFDDFAAIVSFTLVVK
;
A
#
# COMPACT_ATOMS: atom_id res chain seq x y z
N MET A 1 22.87 60.74 14.38
CA MET A 1 23.58 61.89 13.77
C MET A 1 24.82 61.36 13.07
N LYS A 2 24.96 61.58 11.75
CA LYS A 2 26.16 61.57 10.85
C LYS A 2 27.27 60.51 11.08
N SER A 3 27.95 59.84 10.14
CA SER A 3 28.02 59.74 8.67
C SER A 3 29.43 59.17 8.37
N VAL A 4 29.52 58.00 7.71
CA VAL A 4 30.39 57.61 6.57
C VAL A 4 31.87 58.10 6.47
N TYR A 5 32.82 57.15 6.27
CA TYR A 5 33.69 56.92 5.07
C TYR A 5 34.87 55.96 5.42
N ARG A 6 34.92 54.70 4.95
CA ARG A 6 35.44 54.14 3.67
C ARG A 6 36.98 54.13 3.55
N THR A 7 37.59 52.95 3.38
CA THR A 7 38.59 52.64 2.32
C THR A 7 38.92 51.13 2.29
N LYS A 8 38.87 50.53 1.09
CA LYS A 8 39.61 49.32 0.66
C LYS A 8 40.77 49.81 -0.23
N PRO A 9 41.91 49.11 -0.29
CA PRO A 9 42.22 48.19 -1.42
C PRO A 9 43.10 47.00 -0.92
N ALA A 10 43.57 46.00 -1.67
CA ALA A 10 43.30 45.44 -2.98
C ALA A 10 43.82 43.99 -2.93
N PHE A 11 43.32 43.22 -3.88
CA PHE A 11 43.65 41.85 -4.23
C PHE A 11 45.09 41.72 -4.78
N LYS A 12 45.88 40.73 -4.34
CA LYS A 12 46.82 39.97 -5.19
C LYS A 12 46.98 38.54 -4.68
N TRP A 13 46.32 37.64 -5.38
CA TRP A 13 46.62 36.21 -5.41
C TRP A 13 47.87 35.97 -6.26
N THR A 14 48.65 34.93 -5.93
CA THR A 14 49.15 33.86 -6.83
C THR A 14 50.49 33.30 -6.32
N ALA A 15 50.47 32.09 -5.77
CA ALA A 15 51.59 31.11 -5.81
C ALA A 15 51.28 29.80 -5.07
N ALA A 16 50.36 29.77 -4.10
CA ALA A 16 50.21 28.60 -3.23
C ALA A 16 49.17 27.54 -3.68
N ALA A 17 48.38 27.80 -4.72
CA ALA A 17 47.28 26.91 -5.13
C ALA A 17 47.63 25.93 -6.28
N LEU A 18 48.80 26.06 -6.91
CA LEU A 18 49.14 25.27 -8.10
C LEU A 18 49.89 23.96 -7.79
N LEU A 19 50.38 23.75 -6.57
CA LEU A 19 51.13 22.54 -6.20
C LEU A 19 50.25 21.36 -5.72
N VAL A 20 48.96 21.61 -5.46
CA VAL A 20 48.01 20.55 -5.06
C VAL A 20 47.32 19.92 -6.28
N PHE A 21 47.38 20.55 -7.45
CA PHE A 21 46.70 20.06 -8.66
C PHE A 21 47.58 19.24 -9.62
N LEU A 22 48.90 19.15 -9.37
CA LEU A 22 49.84 18.43 -10.24
C LEU A 22 50.30 17.06 -9.71
N LEU A 23 49.86 16.65 -8.52
CA LEU A 23 50.08 15.29 -7.97
C LEU A 23 48.89 14.33 -8.15
N ALA A 24 47.80 14.78 -8.80
CA ALA A 24 46.64 13.94 -9.13
C ALA A 24 46.71 13.30 -10.53
N ALA A 25 47.81 13.48 -11.25
CA ALA A 25 47.97 13.05 -12.65
C ALA A 25 49.10 12.04 -12.84
N MET A 26 49.26 11.06 -11.95
CA MET A 26 49.96 9.80 -12.24
C MET A 26 49.43 8.68 -11.32
N ILE A 27 48.30 8.08 -11.71
CA ILE A 27 47.94 6.73 -11.28
C ILE A 27 47.70 5.89 -12.56
N PRO A 28 48.38 4.74 -12.73
CA PRO A 28 48.19 3.88 -13.87
C PRO A 28 46.80 3.23 -13.88
N TRP A 29 46.35 2.95 -15.09
CA TRP A 29 45.22 2.11 -15.44
C TRP A 29 45.33 0.71 -14.79
N ALA A 30 44.51 0.42 -13.77
CA ALA A 30 44.15 -0.94 -13.34
C ALA A 30 42.93 -0.93 -12.38
N GLY A 31 41.89 -1.71 -12.70
CA GLY A 31 40.90 -2.23 -11.73
C GLY A 31 39.70 -1.36 -11.38
N ARG A 32 38.52 -1.72 -11.92
CA ARG A 32 37.20 -1.27 -11.43
C ARG A 32 37.03 -1.64 -9.95
N ASN A 33 37.18 -0.68 -9.05
CA ASN A 33 36.71 -0.80 -7.67
C ASN A 33 35.22 -0.47 -7.62
N ALA A 34 34.40 -1.48 -7.31
CA ALA A 34 33.01 -1.28 -6.93
C ALA A 34 32.99 -0.64 -5.54
N ALA A 35 32.78 0.68 -5.49
CA ALA A 35 32.48 1.37 -4.25
C ALA A 35 31.14 0.85 -3.72
N GLU A 36 31.18 0.16 -2.59
CA GLU A 36 29.99 -0.21 -1.82
C GLU A 36 29.33 1.10 -1.37
N ALA A 37 28.14 1.39 -1.92
CA ALA A 37 27.47 2.66 -1.71
C ALA A 37 27.23 2.91 -0.21
N ALA A 38 27.72 4.05 0.29
CA ALA A 38 27.39 4.54 1.61
C ALA A 38 25.86 4.74 1.72
N PRO A 39 25.23 4.41 2.86
CA PRO A 39 23.82 4.68 3.06
C PRO A 39 23.59 6.19 3.07
N GLY A 40 23.02 6.71 1.99
CA GLY A 40 22.65 8.12 1.87
C GLY A 40 21.66 8.52 2.97
N SER A 41 21.97 9.62 3.64
CA SER A 41 21.08 10.28 4.60
C SER A 41 19.90 10.90 3.86
N ALA A 42 18.74 10.28 3.97
CA ALA A 42 17.44 10.95 3.88
C ALA A 42 16.45 10.15 4.74
N GLY A 43 15.77 10.84 5.65
CA GLY A 43 14.71 10.27 6.47
C GLY A 43 13.66 9.57 5.61
N GLY A 44 13.14 8.46 6.13
CA GLY A 44 11.91 7.84 5.63
C GLY A 44 12.02 7.04 4.34
N ARG A 45 12.94 6.08 4.24
CA ARG A 45 12.68 4.94 3.32
C ARG A 45 11.76 3.93 4.01
N VAL A 46 10.49 4.31 4.16
CA VAL A 46 9.41 3.35 4.40
C VAL A 46 9.18 2.66 3.06
N VAL A 47 9.96 1.61 2.79
CA VAL A 47 9.78 0.83 1.56
C VAL A 47 8.70 -0.23 1.87
N LEU A 48 7.53 0.02 1.30
CA LEU A 48 6.28 -0.73 1.45
C LEU A 48 6.31 -1.96 0.52
N ASP A 49 5.85 -3.13 0.96
CA ASP A 49 6.11 -4.40 0.26
C ASP A 49 4.85 -5.03 -0.36
N PRO A 50 4.95 -5.62 -1.57
CA PRO A 50 3.86 -6.23 -2.34
C PRO A 50 3.12 -7.33 -1.57
N GLY A 51 1.83 -7.48 -1.89
CA GLY A 51 1.06 -8.69 -1.54
C GLY A 51 1.83 -9.93 -1.98
N PHE A 52 2.31 -10.71 -1.02
CA PHE A 52 3.13 -11.90 -1.26
C PHE A 52 2.31 -12.99 -1.97
N GLY A 53 2.94 -13.77 -2.85
CA GLY A 53 2.35 -14.96 -3.47
C GLY A 53 1.44 -14.72 -4.68
N TYR A 54 0.86 -13.54 -4.88
CA TYR A 54 -0.03 -13.26 -6.02
C TYR A 54 0.61 -12.28 -7.00
N ARG A 55 0.69 -12.64 -8.30
CA ARG A 55 1.36 -11.87 -9.38
C ARG A 55 2.87 -11.66 -9.17
N SER A 56 3.49 -12.46 -8.33
CA SER A 56 4.95 -12.44 -8.12
C SER A 56 5.59 -13.67 -8.76
N PHE A 57 6.88 -13.59 -9.06
CA PHE A 57 7.67 -14.75 -9.51
C PHE A 57 7.58 -15.97 -8.58
N TRP A 58 7.23 -15.79 -7.30
CA TRP A 58 7.07 -16.87 -6.33
C TRP A 58 5.72 -17.59 -6.40
N GLU A 59 4.73 -17.08 -7.14
CA GLU A 59 3.34 -17.57 -7.09
C GLU A 59 3.18 -19.08 -7.30
N PRO A 60 3.80 -19.71 -8.33
CA PRO A 60 3.67 -21.16 -8.51
C PRO A 60 4.22 -21.96 -7.33
N LEU A 61 5.42 -21.58 -6.85
CA LEU A 61 6.06 -22.24 -5.72
C LEU A 61 5.30 -22.03 -4.41
N ALA A 62 4.82 -20.81 -4.17
CA ALA A 62 4.04 -20.45 -3.00
C ALA A 62 2.78 -21.34 -2.88
N ASN A 63 2.04 -21.50 -3.97
CA ASN A 63 0.85 -22.34 -4.01
C ASN A 63 1.16 -23.81 -3.74
N GLU A 64 2.29 -24.32 -4.23
CA GLU A 64 2.69 -25.72 -4.04
C GLU A 64 3.19 -25.99 -2.61
N LEU A 65 4.03 -25.11 -2.06
CA LEU A 65 4.49 -25.23 -0.67
C LEU A 65 3.34 -25.15 0.33
N TYR A 66 2.32 -24.33 0.05
CA TYR A 66 1.14 -24.27 0.90
C TYR A 66 0.39 -25.61 0.97
N LYS A 67 0.33 -26.34 -0.15
CA LYS A 67 -0.37 -27.64 -0.22
C LYS A 67 0.46 -28.79 0.36
N SER A 68 1.76 -28.74 0.12
CA SER A 68 2.61 -29.94 0.20
C SER A 68 3.73 -29.86 1.25
N SER A 69 3.98 -28.69 1.86
CA SER A 69 5.01 -28.54 2.90
C SER A 69 4.46 -28.84 4.30
N PRO A 70 5.22 -29.54 5.16
CA PRO A 70 4.80 -29.84 6.54
C PRO A 70 4.93 -28.65 7.50
N VAL A 71 5.56 -27.54 7.08
CA VAL A 71 5.74 -26.33 7.89
C VAL A 71 5.24 -25.12 7.12
N THR A 72 4.86 -24.06 7.85
CA THR A 72 4.49 -22.79 7.22
C THR A 72 5.67 -22.26 6.41
N ALA A 73 5.51 -22.18 5.09
CA ALA A 73 6.54 -21.59 4.26
C ALA A 73 6.60 -20.08 4.48
N TYR A 74 7.82 -19.55 4.57
CA TYR A 74 8.10 -18.13 4.59
C TYR A 74 9.02 -17.83 3.42
N LEU A 75 8.62 -16.90 2.58
CA LEU A 75 9.36 -16.57 1.36
C LEU A 75 9.52 -15.05 1.25
N PRO A 76 10.61 -14.59 0.61
CA PRO A 76 10.88 -13.16 0.51
C PRO A 76 10.01 -12.50 -0.57
N THR A 77 9.35 -11.40 -0.22
CA THR A 77 8.64 -10.53 -1.19
C THR A 77 9.60 -9.75 -2.09
N ARG A 78 10.87 -9.60 -1.69
CA ARG A 78 11.91 -8.93 -2.48
C ARG A 78 12.93 -9.91 -3.02
N LEU A 79 13.46 -9.58 -4.19
CA LEU A 79 14.52 -10.33 -4.86
C LEU A 79 15.80 -9.50 -4.88
N PRO A 80 16.99 -10.13 -4.76
CA PRO A 80 18.27 -9.47 -4.99
C PRO A 80 18.40 -9.04 -6.46
N ASP A 81 19.18 -8.02 -6.79
CA ASP A 81 19.28 -7.53 -8.18
C ASP A 81 19.81 -8.59 -9.19
N SER A 82 18.97 -8.98 -10.16
CA SER A 82 19.38 -9.81 -11.29
C SER A 82 19.96 -9.03 -12.47
N GLY A 83 19.86 -7.70 -12.47
CA GLY A 83 20.17 -6.85 -13.62
C GLY A 83 19.16 -7.07 -14.75
N SER A 84 19.63 -7.60 -15.88
CA SER A 84 18.79 -7.92 -17.05
C SER A 84 18.53 -9.43 -17.22
N SER A 85 19.07 -10.27 -16.33
CA SER A 85 18.87 -11.72 -16.36
C SER A 85 17.55 -12.12 -15.71
N TYR A 86 16.99 -13.26 -16.13
CA TYR A 86 15.88 -13.87 -15.43
C TYR A 86 16.33 -14.49 -14.12
N TYR A 87 15.41 -14.56 -13.16
CA TYR A 87 15.55 -15.39 -11.99
C TYR A 87 15.20 -16.83 -12.32
N GLY A 88 15.91 -17.79 -11.76
CA GLY A 88 15.54 -19.21 -11.74
C GLY A 88 15.40 -19.69 -10.31
N ILE A 89 14.48 -20.64 -10.08
CA ILE A 89 14.28 -21.31 -8.79
C ILE A 89 14.64 -22.78 -8.96
N SER A 90 15.42 -23.30 -8.01
CA SER A 90 15.50 -24.73 -7.73
C SER A 90 14.86 -24.95 -6.37
N SER A 91 13.88 -25.86 -6.25
CA SER A 91 13.17 -26.12 -5.01
C SER A 91 12.95 -27.61 -4.78
N ARG A 92 12.91 -28.02 -3.51
CA ARG A 92 12.59 -29.39 -3.11
C ARG A 92 11.89 -29.42 -1.76
N LEU A 93 11.02 -30.41 -1.58
CA LEU A 93 10.47 -30.76 -0.27
C LEU A 93 11.49 -31.62 0.48
N THR A 94 11.58 -31.40 1.78
CA THR A 94 12.33 -32.25 2.70
C THR A 94 11.33 -32.89 3.66
N LYS A 95 11.73 -33.96 4.35
CA LYS A 95 10.86 -34.61 5.35
C LYS A 95 10.32 -33.63 6.40
N GLU A 96 11.11 -32.62 6.73
CA GLU A 96 10.80 -31.62 7.77
C GLU A 96 10.34 -30.27 7.21
N GLY A 97 10.30 -30.06 5.89
CA GLY A 97 10.01 -28.74 5.33
C GLY A 97 10.39 -28.57 3.86
N TYR A 98 11.22 -27.57 3.54
CA TYR A 98 11.60 -27.23 2.18
C TYR A 98 12.98 -26.58 2.08
N ALA A 99 13.57 -26.66 0.88
CA ALA A 99 14.80 -25.94 0.52
C ALA A 99 14.69 -25.36 -0.88
N ILE A 100 15.17 -24.13 -1.06
CA ILE A 100 15.05 -23.32 -2.26
C ILE A 100 16.37 -22.61 -2.54
N GLN A 101 16.77 -22.59 -3.81
CA GLN A 101 17.89 -21.80 -4.33
C GLN A 101 17.38 -20.87 -5.43
N LEU A 102 17.73 -19.59 -5.34
CA LEU A 102 17.46 -18.58 -6.36
C LEU A 102 18.75 -18.27 -7.13
N TYR A 103 18.71 -18.28 -8.45
CA TYR A 103 19.89 -18.06 -9.31
C TYR A 103 19.57 -17.19 -10.52
N LYS A 104 20.59 -16.76 -11.26
CA LYS A 104 20.42 -16.03 -12.54
C LYS A 104 20.41 -17.00 -13.73
N THR A 105 19.57 -16.72 -14.72
CA THR A 105 19.50 -17.46 -15.98
C THR A 105 19.19 -16.51 -17.14
N ASP A 106 19.70 -16.85 -18.33
CA ASP A 106 19.47 -16.06 -19.54
C ASP A 106 18.13 -16.39 -20.22
N LYS A 107 17.54 -17.54 -19.87
CA LYS A 107 16.25 -18.02 -20.36
C LYS A 107 15.19 -17.92 -19.27
N ALA A 108 13.98 -17.53 -19.67
CA ALA A 108 12.83 -17.55 -18.78
C ALA A 108 12.58 -19.00 -18.30
N PRO A 109 12.61 -19.27 -16.99
CA PRO A 109 12.29 -20.60 -16.49
C PRO A 109 10.80 -20.91 -16.71
N SER A 110 10.47 -22.19 -16.89
CA SER A 110 9.07 -22.62 -16.88
C SER A 110 8.53 -22.62 -15.45
N ALA A 111 7.24 -22.33 -15.25
CA ALA A 111 6.62 -22.38 -13.93
C ALA A 111 6.82 -23.76 -13.26
N ALA A 112 6.69 -24.84 -14.02
CA ALA A 112 6.93 -26.20 -13.54
C ALA A 112 8.34 -26.42 -13.00
N SER A 113 9.37 -25.81 -13.61
CA SER A 113 10.76 -25.95 -13.15
C SER A 113 11.03 -25.34 -11.76
N THR A 114 10.12 -24.49 -11.28
CA THR A 114 10.20 -23.84 -9.97
C THR A 114 9.58 -24.66 -8.83
N LEU A 115 8.83 -25.72 -9.15
CA LEU A 115 8.05 -26.49 -8.18
C LEU A 115 8.90 -27.58 -7.51
N PRO A 116 8.61 -27.90 -6.24
CA PRO A 116 9.24 -29.03 -5.57
C PRO A 116 8.92 -30.34 -6.29
N GLY A 117 9.94 -31.13 -6.63
CA GLY A 117 9.78 -32.38 -7.37
C GLY A 117 10.10 -32.28 -8.87
N ALA A 118 10.30 -31.07 -9.39
CA ALA A 118 11.01 -30.92 -10.67
C ALA A 118 12.44 -31.46 -10.52
N ALA A 119 12.96 -32.13 -11.55
CA ALA A 119 14.37 -32.53 -11.63
C ALA A 119 15.26 -31.29 -11.88
N SER A 120 15.27 -30.36 -10.93
CA SER A 120 16.13 -29.19 -10.94
C SER A 120 17.44 -29.55 -10.24
N PRO A 121 18.60 -29.50 -10.92
CA PRO A 121 19.87 -29.83 -10.29
C PRO A 121 20.15 -28.87 -9.14
N VAL A 122 20.71 -29.40 -8.06
CA VAL A 122 21.28 -28.59 -6.98
C VAL A 122 22.44 -27.80 -7.59
N ARG A 123 22.38 -26.46 -7.47
CA ARG A 123 23.40 -25.59 -8.04
C ARG A 123 24.55 -25.38 -7.06
N ASN A 124 25.73 -25.13 -7.62
CA ASN A 124 26.89 -24.70 -6.84
C ASN A 124 26.61 -23.35 -6.18
N SER A 125 27.09 -23.14 -4.96
CA SER A 125 26.88 -21.90 -4.19
C SER A 125 27.34 -20.64 -4.93
N ARG A 126 28.37 -20.74 -5.78
CA ARG A 126 28.86 -19.63 -6.62
C ARG A 126 27.88 -19.15 -7.68
N ASP A 127 26.93 -20.00 -8.08
CA ASP A 127 25.93 -19.70 -9.10
C ASP A 127 24.58 -19.28 -8.50
N VAL A 128 24.49 -19.24 -7.17
CA VAL A 128 23.27 -18.98 -6.39
C VAL A 128 23.32 -17.58 -5.79
N LEU A 129 22.23 -16.84 -5.91
CA LEU A 129 22.08 -15.53 -5.28
C LEU A 129 21.69 -15.67 -3.82
N ILE A 130 20.65 -16.46 -3.56
CA ILE A 130 20.16 -16.76 -2.21
C ILE A 130 19.74 -18.21 -2.07
N GLU A 131 19.91 -18.74 -0.88
CA GLU A 131 19.41 -20.03 -0.44
C GLU A 131 18.45 -19.80 0.72
N THR A 132 17.27 -20.41 0.67
CA THR A 132 16.30 -20.35 1.76
C THR A 132 15.74 -21.72 2.07
N SER A 133 15.57 -22.03 3.35
CA SER A 133 15.01 -23.31 3.80
C SER A 133 14.23 -23.16 5.08
N ALA A 134 13.29 -24.07 5.30
CA ALA A 134 12.69 -24.28 6.61
C ALA A 134 12.65 -25.77 6.96
N GLY A 135 12.74 -26.06 8.26
CA GLY A 135 12.70 -27.41 8.80
C GLY A 135 12.50 -27.38 10.32
N ALA A 136 12.80 -28.49 10.99
CA ALA A 136 12.81 -28.52 12.45
C ALA A 136 13.78 -27.45 13.01
N ALA A 137 13.38 -26.80 14.10
CA ALA A 137 14.25 -25.84 14.77
C ALA A 137 15.52 -26.54 15.29
N GLN A 138 16.66 -25.91 15.04
CA GLN A 138 17.96 -26.35 15.48
C GLN A 138 18.25 -25.70 16.83
N SER A 139 18.80 -26.49 17.76
CA SER A 139 19.21 -26.00 19.09
C SER A 139 20.40 -25.05 19.04
N SER A 140 21.17 -25.08 17.95
CA SER A 140 22.32 -24.19 17.71
C SER A 140 22.48 -23.90 16.22
N PHE A 141 23.03 -22.73 15.90
CA PHE A 141 23.30 -22.32 14.52
C PHE A 141 24.72 -21.75 14.42
N PRO A 142 25.47 -22.02 13.32
CA PRO A 142 26.82 -21.48 13.15
C PRO A 142 26.84 -19.95 13.30
N HIS A 143 27.75 -19.45 14.12
CA HIS A 143 27.95 -18.03 14.36
C HIS A 143 29.45 -17.70 14.31
N GLY A 144 29.77 -16.48 13.88
CA GLY A 144 31.14 -15.98 13.90
C GLY A 144 31.63 -15.69 15.31
N ASP A 145 32.90 -15.29 15.41
CA ASP A 145 33.59 -15.13 16.70
C ASP A 145 33.32 -13.75 17.34
N THR A 146 32.93 -12.75 16.55
CA THR A 146 32.72 -11.37 17.03
C THR A 146 31.24 -11.02 17.06
N VAL A 147 30.71 -10.71 18.24
CA VAL A 147 29.37 -10.10 18.38
C VAL A 147 29.42 -8.64 17.93
N LEU A 148 28.61 -8.31 16.93
CA LEU A 148 28.40 -6.94 16.43
C LEU A 148 27.26 -6.24 17.17
N LEU A 149 26.12 -6.93 17.33
CA LEU A 149 24.90 -6.39 17.91
C LEU A 149 24.07 -7.51 18.53
N ALA A 150 23.51 -7.29 19.72
CA ALA A 150 22.48 -8.14 20.30
C ALA A 150 21.28 -7.26 20.65
N LYS A 151 20.12 -7.49 20.01
CA LYS A 151 18.93 -6.64 20.16
C LYS A 151 17.66 -7.38 19.75
N ASN A 152 16.56 -7.16 20.46
CA ASN A 152 15.22 -7.67 20.13
C ASN A 152 15.17 -9.20 19.89
N GLY A 153 15.89 -10.01 20.66
CA GLY A 153 15.94 -11.47 20.47
C GLY A 153 16.87 -11.93 19.34
N TRP A 154 17.62 -11.01 18.71
CA TRP A 154 18.58 -11.29 17.66
C TRP A 154 20.01 -11.04 18.11
N THR A 155 20.92 -11.93 17.71
CA THR A 155 22.37 -11.74 17.86
C THR A 155 23.06 -11.76 16.51
N ILE A 156 23.92 -10.79 16.26
CA ILE A 156 24.56 -10.57 14.98
C ILE A 156 26.05 -10.74 15.16
N TYR A 157 26.61 -11.70 14.44
CA TYR A 157 28.01 -12.07 14.47
C TYR A 157 28.72 -11.70 13.18
N ALA A 158 30.03 -11.53 13.28
CA ALA A 158 30.94 -11.49 12.15
C ALA A 158 32.17 -12.33 12.44
N ASP A 159 32.73 -12.94 11.39
CA ASP A 159 34.07 -13.54 11.47
C ASP A 159 35.17 -12.46 11.48
N SER A 160 36.39 -12.89 11.79
CA SER A 160 37.57 -12.02 11.88
C SER A 160 37.87 -11.26 10.59
N SER A 161 37.52 -11.81 9.43
CA SER A 161 37.72 -11.17 8.12
C SER A 161 36.67 -10.09 7.86
N ALA A 162 35.40 -10.36 8.16
CA ALA A 162 34.28 -9.45 8.00
C ALA A 162 34.36 -8.24 8.95
N ALA A 163 34.88 -8.44 10.15
CA ALA A 163 35.09 -7.41 11.17
C ALA A 163 36.51 -6.83 11.20
N PHE A 164 37.32 -7.08 10.16
CA PHE A 164 38.76 -6.77 10.13
C PHE A 164 39.12 -5.31 10.45
N THR A 165 38.25 -4.34 10.12
CA THR A 165 38.47 -2.92 10.44
C THR A 165 37.36 -2.34 11.32
N ALA A 166 37.71 -1.40 12.19
CA ALA A 166 36.75 -0.68 13.03
C ALA A 166 35.69 0.08 12.20
N SER A 167 36.07 0.60 11.01
CA SER A 167 35.14 1.24 10.08
C SER A 167 34.09 0.27 9.57
N ARG A 168 34.51 -0.91 9.08
CA ARG A 168 33.59 -1.95 8.59
C ARG A 168 32.69 -2.47 9.71
N LYS A 169 33.26 -2.69 10.90
CA LYS A 169 32.49 -3.07 12.10
C LYS A 169 31.36 -2.07 12.39
N ARG A 170 31.65 -0.77 12.40
CA ARG A 170 30.64 0.28 12.61
C ARG A 170 29.58 0.31 11.50
N GLN A 171 29.98 0.15 10.24
CA GLN A 171 29.05 0.11 9.11
C GLN A 171 28.05 -1.05 9.26
N LEU A 172 28.52 -2.25 9.61
CA LEU A 172 27.67 -3.42 9.84
C LEU A 172 26.71 -3.17 11.01
N ILE A 173 27.23 -2.69 12.16
CA ILE A 173 26.41 -2.36 13.32
C ILE A 173 25.30 -1.36 12.97
N GLN A 174 25.64 -0.30 12.23
CA GLN A 174 24.67 0.71 11.81
C GLN A 174 23.61 0.12 10.87
N ALA A 175 24.01 -0.65 9.87
CA ALA A 175 23.10 -1.26 8.91
C ALA A 175 22.08 -2.17 9.61
N PHE A 176 22.54 -3.05 10.50
CA PHE A 176 21.69 -3.97 11.25
C PHE A 176 20.85 -3.28 12.34
N SER A 177 21.36 -2.21 12.96
CA SER A 177 20.61 -1.45 13.96
C SER A 177 19.41 -0.72 13.36
N GLN A 178 19.53 -0.24 12.12
CA GLN A 178 18.40 0.41 11.43
C GLN A 178 17.37 -0.62 10.96
N ALA A 179 17.84 -1.74 10.46
CA ALA A 179 17.03 -2.86 10.06
C ALA A 179 16.10 -3.43 11.15
N ALA A 180 16.63 -3.66 12.35
CA ALA A 180 15.91 -4.28 13.47
C ALA A 180 14.74 -3.42 14.03
N LYS A 181 14.55 -2.18 13.54
CA LYS A 181 13.48 -1.29 14.02
C LYS A 181 12.12 -1.59 13.38
N PHE A 182 12.10 -2.13 12.17
CA PHE A 182 10.88 -2.18 11.34
C PHE A 182 10.66 -3.49 10.58
N ALA A 183 11.56 -4.47 10.73
CA ALA A 183 11.52 -5.69 9.94
C ALA A 183 11.10 -6.91 10.75
N THR A 184 10.17 -7.69 10.21
CA THR A 184 10.05 -9.13 10.54
C THR A 184 10.92 -9.88 9.52
N PRO A 185 11.78 -10.83 9.94
CA PRO A 185 11.82 -11.46 11.25
C PRO A 185 12.74 -10.79 12.29
N LEU A 186 13.41 -9.66 12.01
CA LEU A 186 14.22 -8.93 13.02
C LEU A 186 13.40 -8.16 14.08
N SER A 187 12.30 -8.73 14.56
CA SER A 187 11.44 -8.17 15.62
C SER A 187 11.54 -9.01 16.89
N ALA A 188 11.01 -8.48 18.01
CA ALA A 188 11.00 -9.20 19.29
C ALA A 188 10.15 -10.49 19.28
N ASP A 189 9.26 -10.64 18.29
CA ASP A 189 8.39 -11.81 18.11
C ASP A 189 9.12 -13.00 17.47
N ALA A 190 10.37 -12.82 17.07
CA ALA A 190 11.23 -13.87 16.55
C ALA A 190 12.59 -13.83 17.26
N LYS A 191 13.19 -14.99 17.40
CA LYS A 191 14.55 -15.13 17.91
C LYS A 191 15.43 -15.67 16.80
N GLY A 192 16.62 -15.10 16.66
CA GLY A 192 17.48 -15.47 15.55
C GLY A 192 18.92 -15.03 15.68
N ILE A 193 19.71 -15.51 14.73
CA ILE A 193 21.13 -15.22 14.59
C ILE A 193 21.37 -14.74 13.17
N VAL A 194 22.17 -13.70 13.02
CA VAL A 194 22.77 -13.31 11.73
C VAL A 194 24.26 -13.53 11.81
N ASN A 195 24.86 -14.07 10.75
CA ASN A 195 26.30 -14.23 10.63
C ASN A 195 26.81 -13.58 9.34
N VAL A 196 27.91 -12.85 9.45
CA VAL A 196 28.62 -12.22 8.33
C VAL A 196 30.00 -12.85 8.21
N SER A 197 30.30 -13.45 7.07
CA SER A 197 31.62 -14.00 6.78
C SER A 197 32.24 -13.39 5.53
N GLY A 198 33.57 -13.30 5.49
CA GLY A 198 34.30 -12.74 4.35
C GLY A 198 34.12 -11.22 4.14
N THR A 199 34.70 -10.70 3.05
CA THR A 199 34.59 -9.28 2.66
C THR A 199 34.46 -9.11 1.15
N GLY A 200 33.99 -7.95 0.69
CA GLY A 200 33.87 -7.64 -0.74
C GLY A 200 33.03 -8.67 -1.49
N ASN A 201 33.55 -9.18 -2.61
CA ASN A 201 32.86 -10.14 -3.48
C ASN A 201 32.80 -11.57 -2.91
N SER A 202 33.55 -11.87 -1.84
CA SER A 202 33.49 -13.16 -1.16
C SER A 202 32.67 -13.10 0.14
N ALA A 203 31.99 -11.98 0.40
CA ALA A 203 31.15 -11.84 1.58
C ALA A 203 29.92 -12.75 1.47
N VAL A 204 29.64 -13.50 2.54
CA VAL A 204 28.44 -14.33 2.67
C VAL A 204 27.68 -13.86 3.90
N TYR A 205 26.39 -13.65 3.72
CA TYR A 205 25.49 -13.22 4.79
C TYR A 205 24.49 -14.32 5.04
N SER A 206 24.38 -14.79 6.29
CA SER A 206 23.39 -15.80 6.65
C SER A 206 22.56 -15.38 7.85
N ALA A 207 21.31 -15.83 7.88
CA ALA A 207 20.39 -15.65 8.98
C ALA A 207 19.69 -16.96 9.30
N TYR A 208 19.44 -17.18 10.59
CA TYR A 208 18.62 -18.26 11.10
C TYR A 208 17.64 -17.73 12.14
N TRP A 209 16.38 -18.13 12.08
CA TRP A 209 15.40 -17.68 13.06
C TRP A 209 14.26 -18.66 13.28
N SER A 210 13.54 -18.44 14.38
CA SER A 210 12.29 -19.12 14.68
C SER A 210 11.29 -18.16 15.32
N PHE A 211 10.01 -18.36 15.02
CA PHE A 211 8.90 -17.64 15.64
C PHE A 211 8.27 -18.40 16.82
N ASP A 212 8.42 -19.72 16.85
CA ASP A 212 7.74 -20.63 17.79
C ASP A 212 8.69 -21.63 18.47
N SER A 213 9.98 -21.55 18.15
CA SER A 213 11.03 -22.52 18.54
C SER A 213 10.80 -23.95 18.05
N LYS A 214 9.83 -24.19 17.16
CA LYS A 214 9.54 -25.49 16.54
C LYS A 214 10.03 -25.55 15.11
N THR A 215 9.83 -24.47 14.35
CA THR A 215 10.28 -24.35 12.96
C THR A 215 11.47 -23.42 12.86
N GLY A 216 12.56 -23.89 12.23
CA GLY A 216 13.75 -23.10 11.94
C GLY A 216 13.76 -22.63 10.50
N TYR A 217 13.94 -21.33 10.27
CA TYR A 217 14.07 -20.71 8.97
C TYR A 217 15.51 -20.26 8.74
N LYS A 218 16.03 -20.48 7.53
CA LYS A 218 17.39 -20.10 7.16
C LYS A 218 17.38 -19.31 5.86
N LEU A 219 18.20 -18.26 5.82
CA LEU A 219 18.56 -17.50 4.62
C LEU A 219 20.09 -17.48 4.49
N VAL A 220 20.62 -17.73 3.30
CA VAL A 220 22.02 -17.47 2.94
C VAL A 220 22.02 -16.61 1.69
N SER A 221 22.85 -15.59 1.66
CA SER A 221 23.00 -14.66 0.54
C SER A 221 24.46 -14.55 0.14
N HIS A 222 24.69 -14.71 -1.16
CA HIS A 222 25.98 -14.53 -1.83
C HIS A 222 26.00 -13.21 -2.62
N THR A 223 25.15 -12.25 -2.22
CA THR A 223 24.98 -10.94 -2.89
C THR A 223 25.44 -9.81 -1.97
N SER A 224 25.10 -8.55 -2.32
CA SER A 224 25.45 -7.40 -1.49
C SER A 224 24.77 -7.44 -0.12
N LEU A 225 25.36 -6.76 0.88
CA LEU A 225 24.70 -6.55 2.18
C LEU A 225 23.32 -5.93 2.01
N ALA A 226 23.19 -4.94 1.11
CA ALA A 226 21.92 -4.27 0.86
C ALA A 226 20.84 -5.24 0.36
N ASP A 227 21.19 -6.15 -0.56
CA ASP A 227 20.30 -7.20 -1.04
C ASP A 227 19.94 -8.19 0.07
N PHE A 228 20.92 -8.64 0.86
CA PHE A 228 20.67 -9.55 1.98
C PHE A 228 19.67 -8.95 2.98
N LEU A 229 19.90 -7.72 3.44
CA LEU A 229 19.00 -7.04 4.37
C LEU A 229 17.61 -6.85 3.74
N SER A 230 17.56 -6.42 2.48
CA SER A 230 16.30 -6.23 1.74
C SER A 230 15.50 -7.54 1.64
N VAL A 231 16.16 -8.65 1.31
CA VAL A 231 15.54 -9.98 1.22
C VAL A 231 15.10 -10.46 2.60
N LEU A 232 15.97 -10.40 3.62
CA LEU A 232 15.67 -10.86 4.98
C LEU A 232 14.41 -10.19 5.57
N TYR A 233 14.25 -8.88 5.38
CA TYR A 233 13.11 -8.13 5.95
C TYR A 233 11.82 -8.29 5.17
N SER A 234 11.93 -8.93 4.01
CA SER A 234 10.83 -9.15 3.09
C SER A 234 10.18 -10.53 3.28
N PHE A 235 10.72 -11.38 4.16
CA PHE A 235 10.16 -12.71 4.45
C PHE A 235 8.76 -12.61 5.06
N ARG A 236 7.80 -13.27 4.43
CA ARG A 236 6.40 -13.32 4.87
C ARG A 236 5.89 -14.75 4.75
N PRO A 237 4.91 -15.15 5.60
CA PRO A 237 4.30 -16.46 5.44
C PRO A 237 3.59 -16.53 4.09
N VAL A 238 3.74 -17.67 3.43
CA VAL A 238 3.36 -17.90 2.03
C VAL A 238 1.87 -17.72 1.81
N ILE A 239 1.04 -18.28 2.68
CA ILE A 239 -0.40 -18.00 2.76
C ILE A 239 -0.79 -18.06 4.23
N ASN A 240 -0.87 -16.89 4.87
CA ASN A 240 -1.49 -16.77 6.19
C ASN A 240 -2.45 -15.57 6.29
N LEU A 241 -2.80 -14.98 5.14
CA LEU A 241 -3.67 -13.80 5.06
C LEU A 241 -5.04 -14.11 4.50
N LEU A 242 -5.14 -14.97 3.49
CA LEU A 242 -6.42 -15.25 2.83
C LEU A 242 -7.44 -15.98 3.68
N GLY A 243 -7.01 -16.65 4.75
CA GLY A 243 -7.90 -17.29 5.72
C GLY A 243 -8.11 -16.47 7.00
N GLN A 244 -7.34 -15.39 7.20
CA GLN A 244 -7.38 -14.61 8.44
C GLN A 244 -8.07 -13.24 8.27
N ALA A 245 -8.31 -12.80 7.04
CA ALA A 245 -9.06 -11.60 6.73
C ALA A 245 -10.01 -11.85 5.55
N ASP A 246 -11.19 -11.21 5.59
CA ASP A 246 -12.12 -11.16 4.47
C ASP A 246 -11.54 -10.35 3.30
N VAL A 247 -10.72 -9.36 3.64
CA VAL A 247 -10.10 -8.43 2.70
C VAL A 247 -8.62 -8.24 3.05
N VAL A 248 -7.78 -8.31 2.03
CA VAL A 248 -6.35 -7.98 2.15
C VAL A 248 -6.05 -6.74 1.33
N LEU A 249 -5.54 -5.69 1.98
CA LEU A 249 -5.09 -4.43 1.37
C LEU A 249 -3.61 -4.20 1.68
N LEU A 250 -2.75 -4.52 0.73
CA LEU A 250 -1.30 -4.36 0.89
C LEU A 250 -0.75 -3.46 -0.21
N PRO A 251 0.29 -2.66 0.07
CA PRO A 251 0.94 -1.86 -0.96
C PRO A 251 1.55 -2.81 -1.98
N MET A 252 1.62 -2.40 -3.24
CA MET A 252 2.20 -3.20 -4.32
C MET A 252 3.18 -2.36 -5.12
N ASP A 253 4.47 -2.66 -4.92
CA ASP A 253 5.54 -2.04 -5.68
C ASP A 253 5.74 -2.77 -7.02
N SER A 254 5.67 -2.01 -8.10
CA SER A 254 6.00 -2.40 -9.46
C SER A 254 7.37 -1.83 -9.85
N GLU A 255 8.10 -2.56 -10.68
CA GLU A 255 9.41 -2.14 -11.16
C GLU A 255 9.57 -2.48 -12.64
N LEU A 256 10.12 -1.53 -13.39
CA LEU A 256 10.39 -1.65 -14.81
C LEU A 256 11.83 -1.20 -15.12
N ASN A 257 12.66 -2.14 -15.58
CA ASN A 257 14.01 -1.88 -16.04
C ASN A 257 14.00 -1.67 -17.56
N TRP A 258 14.57 -0.56 -18.01
CA TRP A 258 14.56 -0.14 -19.42
C TRP A 258 15.95 0.31 -19.87
N ARG A 259 16.14 0.41 -21.19
CA ARG A 259 17.38 0.88 -21.81
C ARG A 259 17.08 1.86 -22.93
N ILE A 260 17.89 2.91 -23.05
CA ILE A 260 17.80 3.86 -24.17
C ILE A 260 17.94 3.10 -25.50
N SER A 261 17.12 3.48 -26.49
CA SER A 261 17.10 2.89 -27.82
C SER A 261 16.72 1.40 -27.88
N SER A 262 16.20 0.83 -26.78
CA SER A 262 15.64 -0.53 -26.77
C SER A 262 14.16 -0.48 -26.46
N THR A 263 13.36 -1.24 -27.21
CA THR A 263 11.94 -1.44 -26.91
C THR A 263 11.72 -2.55 -25.89
N THR A 264 12.72 -3.41 -25.63
CA THR A 264 12.59 -4.49 -24.65
C THR A 264 12.82 -3.95 -23.24
N VAL A 265 11.90 -4.28 -22.34
CA VAL A 265 11.96 -3.94 -20.92
C VAL A 265 11.79 -5.19 -20.06
N PHE A 266 12.31 -5.13 -18.84
CA PHE A 266 12.28 -6.24 -17.90
C PHE A 266 11.52 -5.83 -16.63
N HIS A 267 10.54 -6.65 -16.26
CA HIS A 267 9.79 -6.57 -15.02
C HIS A 267 10.40 -7.56 -14.03
N PRO A 268 11.39 -7.16 -13.20
CA PRO A 268 12.13 -8.11 -12.36
C PRO A 268 11.23 -8.87 -11.38
N ARG A 269 10.16 -8.25 -10.89
CA ARG A 269 9.23 -8.87 -9.91
C ARG A 269 8.32 -9.93 -10.51
N GLU A 270 7.98 -9.78 -11.80
CA GLU A 270 7.22 -10.75 -12.58
C GLU A 270 8.15 -11.75 -13.30
N ASN A 271 9.46 -11.51 -13.24
CA ASN A 271 10.47 -12.23 -14.00
C ASN A 271 10.14 -12.31 -15.50
N LYS A 272 9.63 -11.20 -16.06
CA LYS A 272 9.04 -11.15 -17.41
C LYS A 272 9.66 -10.03 -18.25
N ARG A 273 9.81 -10.28 -19.55
CA ARG A 273 10.15 -9.24 -20.53
C ARG A 273 8.90 -8.85 -21.33
N THR A 274 8.78 -7.57 -21.62
CA THR A 274 7.71 -6.99 -22.44
C THR A 274 8.33 -6.01 -23.44
N THR A 275 7.51 -5.57 -24.40
CA THR A 275 7.93 -4.66 -25.47
C THR A 275 7.18 -3.35 -25.33
N LEU A 276 7.91 -2.25 -25.26
CA LEU A 276 7.38 -0.89 -25.30
C LEU A 276 6.88 -0.54 -26.70
N SER A 277 5.90 0.34 -26.76
CA SER A 277 5.38 0.90 -28.02
C SER A 277 6.43 1.70 -28.80
N SER A 278 7.42 2.28 -28.11
CA SER A 278 8.59 2.92 -28.71
C SER A 278 9.78 2.87 -27.75
N ALA A 279 11.00 2.97 -28.27
CA ALA A 279 12.19 2.96 -27.42
C ALA A 279 12.32 4.27 -26.63
N PRO A 280 12.73 4.23 -25.34
CA PRO A 280 13.08 5.43 -24.60
C PRO A 280 14.25 6.15 -25.25
N LEU A 281 14.23 7.49 -25.22
CA LEU A 281 15.23 8.34 -25.86
C LEU A 281 15.90 9.25 -24.85
N LEU A 282 17.13 9.67 -25.13
CA LEU A 282 17.82 10.71 -24.38
C LEU A 282 17.86 11.97 -25.23
N ILE A 283 17.22 13.05 -24.77
CA ILE A 283 17.12 14.32 -25.49
C ILE A 283 17.56 15.43 -24.54
N ASP A 284 18.59 16.19 -24.93
CA ASP A 284 19.17 17.26 -24.13
C ASP A 284 19.53 16.78 -22.70
N GLY A 285 20.07 15.57 -22.58
CA GLY A 285 20.41 14.93 -21.30
C GLY A 285 19.23 14.42 -20.48
N ASN A 286 17.99 14.56 -20.96
CA ASN A 286 16.79 14.13 -20.26
C ASN A 286 16.22 12.84 -20.86
N PRO A 287 15.89 11.82 -20.05
CA PRO A 287 15.25 10.61 -20.54
C PRO A 287 13.76 10.85 -20.85
N TYR A 288 13.38 10.48 -22.06
CA TYR A 288 12.03 10.51 -22.59
C TYR A 288 11.48 9.09 -22.67
N PHE A 289 10.24 8.91 -22.22
CA PHE A 289 9.59 7.61 -22.15
C PHE A 289 8.23 7.64 -22.87
N PRO A 290 7.81 6.54 -23.51
CA PRO A 290 6.48 6.46 -24.12
C PRO A 290 5.36 6.65 -23.09
N LEU A 291 4.50 7.64 -23.31
CA LEU A 291 3.43 7.97 -22.36
C LEU A 291 2.47 6.79 -22.17
N LYS A 292 2.06 6.14 -23.27
CA LYS A 292 1.16 4.97 -23.24
C LYS A 292 1.69 3.86 -22.33
N ASP A 293 2.97 3.52 -22.45
CA ASP A 293 3.59 2.43 -21.69
C ASP A 293 3.78 2.82 -20.21
N ALA A 294 4.10 4.08 -19.92
CA ALA A 294 4.15 4.57 -18.54
C ALA A 294 2.77 4.51 -17.86
N ILE A 295 1.70 4.92 -18.56
CA ILE A 295 0.34 4.85 -18.02
C ILE A 295 -0.12 3.40 -17.85
N ALA A 296 0.19 2.51 -18.80
CA ALA A 296 -0.09 1.09 -18.65
C ALA A 296 0.64 0.46 -17.46
N PHE A 297 1.91 0.83 -17.25
CA PHE A 297 2.72 0.34 -16.12
C PHE A 297 2.11 0.70 -14.75
N ILE A 298 1.53 1.88 -14.60
CA ILE A 298 0.83 2.30 -13.37
C ILE A 298 -0.65 1.88 -13.33
N LYS A 299 -1.09 1.02 -14.26
CA LYS A 299 -2.49 0.58 -14.44
C LYS A 299 -3.48 1.74 -14.61
N GLY A 300 -3.01 2.84 -15.20
CA GLY A 300 -3.79 4.04 -15.42
C GLY A 300 -4.68 3.97 -16.66
N ASN A 301 -5.48 5.02 -16.85
CA ASN A 301 -6.34 5.20 -18.01
C ASN A 301 -5.76 6.25 -18.93
N MET A 302 -5.93 6.05 -20.24
CA MET A 302 -5.46 6.99 -21.26
C MET A 302 -6.46 7.02 -22.42
N GLN A 303 -6.86 8.21 -22.83
CA GLN A 303 -7.72 8.46 -23.97
C GLN A 303 -7.10 9.54 -24.86
N THR A 304 -6.99 9.25 -26.15
CA THR A 304 -6.59 10.27 -27.14
C THR A 304 -7.86 10.89 -27.73
N VAL A 305 -7.93 12.21 -27.77
CA VAL A 305 -9.05 12.96 -28.36
C VAL A 305 -8.51 13.77 -29.54
N PRO A 306 -8.59 13.24 -30.78
CA PRO A 306 -7.99 13.88 -31.96
C PRO A 306 -8.56 15.26 -32.26
N ALA A 307 -9.87 15.47 -32.07
CA ALA A 307 -10.54 16.75 -32.33
C ALA A 307 -9.96 17.89 -31.49
N GLU A 308 -9.50 17.59 -30.27
CA GLU A 308 -8.86 18.55 -29.37
C GLU A 308 -7.33 18.54 -29.48
N ASN A 309 -6.79 17.62 -30.27
CA ASN A 309 -5.36 17.31 -30.34
C ASN A 309 -4.76 17.16 -28.93
N ALA A 310 -5.45 16.39 -28.09
CA ALA A 310 -5.13 16.21 -26.68
C ALA A 310 -5.12 14.73 -26.27
N ILE A 311 -4.37 14.45 -25.22
CA ILE A 311 -4.38 13.16 -24.53
C ILE A 311 -4.82 13.40 -23.10
N TYR A 312 -5.85 12.68 -22.69
CA TYR A 312 -6.33 12.61 -21.33
C TYR A 312 -5.76 11.37 -20.66
N PHE A 313 -5.20 11.50 -19.47
CA PHE A 313 -4.65 10.36 -18.73
C PHE A 313 -4.66 10.56 -17.22
N SER A 314 -4.70 9.44 -16.50
CA SER A 314 -4.68 9.40 -15.04
C SER A 314 -4.18 8.05 -14.54
N GLU A 315 -3.85 7.98 -13.26
CA GLU A 315 -3.68 6.70 -12.56
C GLU A 315 -5.05 6.05 -12.29
N SER A 316 -5.08 4.73 -12.05
CA SER A 316 -6.30 3.99 -11.69
C SER A 316 -6.97 4.58 -10.43
N GLY A 317 -8.30 4.69 -10.44
CA GLY A 317 -9.08 5.20 -9.30
C GLY A 317 -9.05 6.73 -9.11
N TYR A 318 -8.44 7.48 -10.03
CA TYR A 318 -8.43 8.95 -10.00
C TYR A 318 -9.40 9.58 -11.01
N TYR A 319 -10.14 10.60 -10.55
CA TYR A 319 -10.81 11.60 -11.40
C TYR A 319 -9.89 12.78 -11.78
N ASN A 320 -8.63 12.80 -11.31
CA ASN A 320 -7.64 13.85 -11.61
C ASN A 320 -7.03 13.65 -13.01
N LEU A 321 -7.89 13.72 -14.01
CA LEU A 321 -7.54 13.59 -15.42
C LEU A 321 -6.60 14.73 -15.82
N LEU A 322 -5.37 14.37 -16.20
CA LEU A 322 -4.44 15.30 -16.82
C LEU A 322 -4.76 15.38 -18.30
N LYS A 323 -4.91 16.60 -18.81
CA LYS A 323 -5.09 16.88 -20.23
C LYS A 323 -3.80 17.45 -20.79
N LEU A 324 -3.10 16.67 -21.62
CA LEU A 324 -1.93 17.11 -22.39
C LEU A 324 -2.36 17.56 -23.79
N HIS A 325 -2.19 18.84 -24.09
CA HIS A 325 -2.31 19.33 -25.46
C HIS A 325 -1.05 19.02 -26.26
N LEU A 326 -1.18 18.23 -27.33
CA LEU A 326 -0.03 17.68 -28.06
C LEU A 326 0.74 18.72 -28.88
N LYS A 327 0.08 19.81 -29.32
CA LYS A 327 0.70 20.91 -30.10
C LYS A 327 1.51 21.85 -29.20
N THR A 328 0.93 22.27 -28.08
CA THR A 328 1.53 23.28 -27.19
C THR A 328 2.35 22.66 -26.07
N GLY A 329 2.15 21.36 -25.78
CA GLY A 329 2.76 20.68 -24.64
C GLY A 329 2.23 21.12 -23.28
N GLN A 330 1.19 21.94 -23.25
CA GLN A 330 0.57 22.40 -22.02
C GLN A 330 -0.23 21.26 -21.38
N VAL A 331 -0.12 21.15 -20.06
CA VAL A 331 -0.81 20.14 -19.26
C VAL A 331 -1.73 20.82 -18.27
N TYR A 332 -2.98 20.37 -18.23
CA TYR A 332 -4.04 20.89 -17.37
C TYR A 332 -4.56 19.80 -16.44
N LYS A 333 -4.96 20.21 -15.23
CA LYS A 333 -5.74 19.42 -14.28
C LYS A 333 -7.06 20.16 -14.06
N GLY A 334 -8.16 19.62 -14.60
CA GLY A 334 -9.38 20.40 -14.80
C GLY A 334 -9.07 21.63 -15.65
N ASN A 335 -9.39 22.83 -15.13
CA ASN A 335 -9.12 24.10 -15.81
C ASN A 335 -7.77 24.74 -15.44
N GLN A 336 -7.02 24.17 -14.49
CA GLN A 336 -5.76 24.72 -14.03
C GLN A 336 -4.59 24.19 -14.86
N LYS A 337 -3.77 25.09 -15.43
CA LYS A 337 -2.50 24.71 -16.05
C LYS A 337 -1.49 24.30 -14.99
N VAL A 338 -0.98 23.07 -15.05
CA VAL A 338 -0.04 22.51 -14.07
C VAL A 338 1.39 22.36 -14.62
N ALA A 339 1.56 22.23 -15.93
CA ALA A 339 2.90 22.12 -16.53
C ALA A 339 2.91 22.56 -18.01
N THR A 340 4.12 22.70 -18.55
CA THR A 340 4.36 22.79 -20.01
C THR A 340 5.59 21.96 -20.33
N ILE A 341 5.44 20.98 -21.21
CA ILE A 341 6.48 20.00 -21.55
C ILE A 341 6.77 20.02 -23.06
N LYS A 342 8.01 19.72 -23.44
CA LYS A 342 8.33 19.48 -24.85
C LYS A 342 7.92 18.07 -25.23
N VAL A 343 6.78 17.91 -25.88
CA VAL A 343 6.30 16.61 -26.39
C VAL A 343 7.13 16.18 -27.59
N ARG A 344 7.49 14.90 -27.66
CA ARG A 344 8.19 14.32 -28.81
C ARG A 344 7.38 13.18 -29.39
N LYS A 345 7.51 12.96 -30.70
CA LYS A 345 6.92 11.81 -31.38
C LYS A 345 8.04 10.96 -31.97
N ALA A 346 7.96 9.65 -31.75
CA ALA A 346 8.80 8.67 -32.44
C ALA A 346 7.89 7.55 -32.93
N ASN A 347 7.89 7.28 -34.24
CA ASN A 347 7.04 6.28 -34.89
C ASN A 347 5.55 6.40 -34.51
N GLY A 348 5.02 7.63 -34.46
CA GLY A 348 3.63 7.90 -34.07
C GLY A 348 3.33 7.79 -32.57
N VAL A 349 4.28 7.33 -31.75
CA VAL A 349 4.14 7.25 -30.29
C VAL A 349 4.53 8.56 -29.64
N THR A 350 3.75 9.00 -28.65
CA THR A 350 4.03 10.20 -27.86
C THR A 350 5.01 9.88 -26.73
N LEU A 351 6.16 10.56 -26.73
CA LEU A 351 7.15 10.51 -25.66
C LEU A 351 7.10 11.78 -24.83
N VAL A 352 7.21 11.61 -23.52
CA VAL A 352 7.25 12.69 -22.53
C VAL A 352 8.49 12.55 -21.63
N PRO A 353 8.99 13.65 -21.04
CA PRO A 353 10.08 13.57 -20.08
C PRO A 353 9.71 12.70 -18.89
N LEU A 354 10.59 11.79 -18.43
CA LEU A 354 10.33 11.01 -17.21
C LEU A 354 10.14 11.89 -15.98
N ARG A 355 10.84 13.03 -15.92
CA ARG A 355 10.67 14.04 -14.87
C ARG A 355 9.24 14.55 -14.77
N PHE A 356 8.54 14.72 -15.89
CA PHE A 356 7.14 15.12 -15.89
C PHE A 356 6.25 14.05 -15.25
N LEU A 357 6.48 12.77 -15.58
CA LEU A 357 5.74 11.65 -14.99
C LEU A 357 6.03 11.53 -13.49
N HIS A 358 7.26 11.81 -13.05
CA HIS A 358 7.59 11.91 -11.63
C HIS A 358 6.80 13.03 -10.94
N GLU A 359 6.83 14.24 -11.49
CA GLU A 359 6.21 15.42 -10.87
C GLU A 359 4.68 15.33 -10.83
N GLN A 360 4.04 14.76 -11.86
CA GLN A 360 2.57 14.75 -11.96
C GLN A 360 1.91 13.45 -11.52
N LEU A 361 2.62 12.33 -11.57
CA LEU A 361 2.09 11.00 -11.25
C LEU A 361 2.90 10.27 -10.17
N GLY A 362 3.93 10.89 -9.61
CA GLY A 362 4.71 10.32 -8.49
C GLY A 362 5.62 9.14 -8.88
N LEU A 363 5.87 8.90 -10.17
CA LEU A 363 6.75 7.81 -10.61
C LEU A 363 8.18 8.05 -10.14
N VAL A 364 8.74 7.13 -9.35
CA VAL A 364 10.16 7.19 -8.97
C VAL A 364 10.98 6.62 -10.12
N PHE A 365 12.03 7.30 -10.55
CA PHE A 365 12.92 6.78 -11.59
C PHE A 365 14.39 7.05 -11.29
N SER A 366 15.25 6.25 -11.93
CA SER A 366 16.70 6.45 -11.96
C SER A 366 17.23 6.14 -13.35
N TYR A 367 18.35 6.76 -13.70
CA TYR A 367 19.02 6.58 -14.99
C TYR A 367 20.54 6.57 -14.80
N SER A 368 21.19 5.57 -15.38
CA SER A 368 22.65 5.47 -15.47
C SER A 368 23.08 5.85 -16.88
N SER A 369 23.75 6.99 -17.02
CA SER A 369 24.29 7.46 -18.31
C SER A 369 25.35 6.49 -18.86
N ALA A 370 26.20 5.93 -17.99
CA ALA A 370 27.25 4.99 -18.38
C ALA A 370 26.70 3.67 -18.95
N ALA A 371 25.68 3.10 -18.32
CA ALA A 371 25.06 1.85 -18.77
C ALA A 371 23.93 2.07 -19.80
N LYS A 372 23.50 3.33 -19.99
CA LYS A 372 22.31 3.71 -20.77
C LYS A 372 21.03 3.00 -20.33
N THR A 373 20.98 2.55 -19.07
CA THR A 373 19.84 1.86 -18.48
C THR A 373 19.15 2.77 -17.47
N GLY A 374 17.87 2.54 -17.27
CA GLY A 374 17.11 3.18 -16.21
C GLY A 374 16.10 2.24 -15.60
N LYS A 375 15.50 2.72 -14.53
CA LYS A 375 14.50 2.01 -13.74
C LYS A 375 13.36 2.96 -13.42
N ILE A 376 12.13 2.48 -13.56
CA ILE A 376 10.91 3.16 -13.12
C ILE A 376 10.28 2.29 -12.03
N GLN A 377 9.82 2.93 -10.97
CA GLN A 377 9.11 2.31 -9.87
C GLN A 377 7.79 3.03 -9.63
N HIS A 378 6.78 2.25 -9.30
CA HIS A 378 5.46 2.75 -8.93
C HIS A 378 4.94 1.91 -7.77
N THR A 379 4.39 2.56 -6.76
CA THR A 379 3.71 1.90 -5.64
C THR A 379 2.22 2.08 -5.83
N GLY A 380 1.52 0.98 -6.10
CA GLY A 380 0.07 0.91 -6.08
C GLY A 380 -0.43 0.12 -4.87
N TRP A 381 -1.63 -0.44 -5.01
CA TRP A 381 -2.25 -1.30 -4.00
C TRP A 381 -2.60 -2.66 -4.58
N PHE A 382 -2.30 -3.70 -3.82
CA PHE A 382 -2.84 -5.03 -3.97
C PHE A 382 -4.08 -5.14 -3.10
N THR A 383 -5.18 -5.53 -3.73
CA THR A 383 -6.43 -5.82 -3.06
C THR A 383 -6.87 -7.23 -3.45
N ASN A 384 -7.02 -8.10 -2.45
CA ASN A 384 -7.70 -9.37 -2.64
C ASN A 384 -9.03 -9.34 -1.89
N ASN A 385 -10.06 -9.84 -2.55
CA ASN A 385 -11.37 -10.05 -1.98
C ASN A 385 -11.88 -11.43 -2.35
N ARG A 386 -12.62 -12.01 -1.41
CA ARG A 386 -13.65 -12.98 -1.78
C ARG A 386 -14.90 -12.18 -2.13
N ALA A 387 -15.80 -12.76 -2.93
CA ALA A 387 -17.12 -12.16 -3.11
C ALA A 387 -17.74 -11.96 -1.71
N LEU A 388 -17.98 -10.71 -1.33
CA LEU A 388 -18.52 -10.38 -0.02
C LEU A 388 -20.02 -10.67 -0.06
N GLN A 389 -20.51 -11.48 0.88
CA GLN A 389 -21.92 -11.82 1.00
C GLN A 389 -22.42 -11.29 2.32
N ALA A 390 -23.58 -10.62 2.31
CA ALA A 390 -24.21 -10.12 3.52
C ALA A 390 -25.55 -10.81 3.76
N SER A 391 -25.81 -11.13 5.03
CA SER A 391 -27.07 -11.74 5.49
C SER A 391 -27.97 -10.75 6.24
N GLY A 392 -27.63 -9.47 6.28
CA GLY A 392 -28.36 -8.43 6.99
C GLY A 392 -27.95 -7.02 6.54
N ASP A 393 -28.59 -6.00 7.11
CA ASP A 393 -28.40 -4.58 6.77
C ASP A 393 -27.04 -3.99 7.20
N THR A 394 -26.20 -4.80 7.82
CA THR A 394 -24.83 -4.48 8.23
C THR A 394 -23.92 -5.66 7.91
N LEU A 395 -22.89 -5.43 7.09
CA LEU A 395 -21.82 -6.39 6.84
C LEU A 395 -20.65 -6.10 7.78
N THR A 396 -20.26 -7.09 8.59
CA THR A 396 -19.02 -7.01 9.37
C THR A 396 -17.93 -7.83 8.69
N LEU A 397 -16.77 -7.22 8.48
CA LEU A 397 -15.66 -7.79 7.75
C LEU A 397 -14.34 -7.47 8.46
N SER A 398 -13.36 -8.35 8.26
CA SER A 398 -11.99 -8.19 8.71
C SER A 398 -11.10 -7.72 7.55
N VAL A 399 -10.38 -6.62 7.76
CA VAL A 399 -9.43 -6.07 6.79
C VAL A 399 -8.02 -6.14 7.33
N PHE A 400 -7.14 -6.85 6.61
CA PHE A 400 -5.71 -6.82 6.88
C PHE A 400 -5.02 -5.79 5.97
N GLY A 401 -4.27 -4.85 6.53
CA GLY A 401 -3.52 -3.89 5.73
C GLY A 401 -2.53 -2.99 6.46
N VAL A 402 -2.08 -1.92 5.79
CA VAL A 402 -1.11 -0.94 6.31
C VAL A 402 -1.54 0.49 6.04
N GLY A 403 -1.40 1.38 7.03
CA GLY A 403 -1.70 2.81 6.86
C GLY A 403 -3.12 3.20 7.24
N ASN A 404 -3.47 4.45 6.92
CA ASN A 404 -4.74 5.08 7.26
C ASN A 404 -5.67 5.02 6.05
N PHE A 405 -6.72 4.19 6.15
CA PHE A 405 -7.78 4.12 5.15
C PHE A 405 -9.14 4.36 5.79
N SER A 406 -10.05 4.91 5.00
CA SER A 406 -11.47 4.84 5.28
C SER A 406 -12.09 3.68 4.51
N TYR A 407 -12.98 2.97 5.20
CA TYR A 407 -13.70 1.82 4.72
C TYR A 407 -15.18 2.20 4.74
N GLU A 408 -15.83 2.24 3.58
CA GLU A 408 -17.17 2.82 3.46
C GLU A 408 -18.08 2.00 2.54
N SER A 409 -19.39 2.17 2.67
CA SER A 409 -20.32 1.75 1.63
C SER A 409 -20.40 2.85 0.57
N SER A 410 -20.41 2.50 -0.71
CA SER A 410 -20.58 3.46 -1.82
C SER A 410 -21.88 4.28 -1.72
N ARG A 411 -22.88 3.79 -0.99
CA ARG A 411 -24.18 4.43 -0.81
C ARG A 411 -24.22 5.45 0.34
N PHE A 412 -23.37 5.30 1.35
CA PHE A 412 -23.38 6.15 2.54
C PHE A 412 -22.16 7.08 2.63
N GLY A 413 -21.02 6.65 2.10
CA GLY A 413 -19.75 7.33 2.30
C GLY A 413 -19.16 7.18 3.70
N SER A 414 -18.09 7.93 3.97
CA SER A 414 -17.27 7.76 5.17
C SER A 414 -17.96 8.40 6.37
N PHE A 415 -18.51 7.61 7.29
CA PHE A 415 -18.98 8.15 8.57
C PHE A 415 -18.78 7.22 9.78
N GLY A 416 -18.02 7.73 10.77
CA GLY A 416 -18.45 7.92 12.16
C GLY A 416 -18.78 6.73 13.08
N SER A 417 -18.98 5.51 12.60
CA SER A 417 -19.19 4.36 13.49
C SER A 417 -18.61 3.09 12.86
N TYR A 418 -17.29 3.06 12.76
CA TYR A 418 -16.53 1.86 12.44
C TYR A 418 -15.79 1.45 13.71
N SER A 419 -16.07 0.27 14.25
CA SER A 419 -15.33 -0.26 15.40
C SER A 419 -13.99 -0.83 14.92
N TYR A 420 -12.98 0.02 14.86
CA TYR A 420 -11.60 -0.41 14.62
C TYR A 420 -11.08 -1.17 15.84
N GLU A 421 -11.37 -2.47 15.92
CA GLU A 421 -10.60 -3.35 16.80
C GLU A 421 -9.29 -3.67 16.10
N GLN A 422 -8.25 -2.87 16.39
CA GLN A 422 -6.91 -3.17 15.94
C GLN A 422 -6.39 -4.39 16.70
N SER A 423 -6.41 -5.55 16.06
CA SER A 423 -5.73 -6.74 16.58
C SER A 423 -4.32 -6.86 15.99
N LYS A 424 -3.45 -7.61 16.69
CA LYS A 424 -2.11 -7.91 16.19
C LYS A 424 -2.22 -8.61 14.83
N PRO A 425 -1.35 -8.26 13.86
CA PRO A 425 -1.36 -8.98 12.59
C PRO A 425 -0.91 -10.43 12.80
N PRO A 426 -1.20 -11.33 11.83
CA PRO A 426 -0.71 -12.70 11.85
C PRO A 426 0.79 -12.80 12.18
N GLN A 427 1.17 -13.90 12.85
CA GLN A 427 2.58 -14.24 13.09
C GLN A 427 3.39 -14.12 11.78
N GLY A 428 4.55 -13.46 11.86
CA GLY A 428 5.36 -13.18 10.68
C GLY A 428 5.16 -11.81 10.04
N TYR A 429 4.18 -11.01 10.52
CA TYR A 429 4.00 -9.61 10.15
C TYR A 429 4.36 -8.68 11.30
N ASN A 430 4.90 -7.51 10.97
CA ASN A 430 5.27 -6.50 11.97
C ASN A 430 4.04 -5.72 12.44
N GLY A 431 3.66 -5.86 13.72
CA GLY A 431 2.54 -5.11 14.32
C GLY A 431 2.69 -3.59 14.36
N ARG A 432 3.89 -3.04 14.07
CA ARG A 432 4.10 -1.59 13.87
C ARG A 432 3.80 -1.11 12.45
N LYS A 433 3.72 -2.03 11.48
CA LYS A 433 3.51 -1.73 10.05
C LYS A 433 2.14 -2.21 9.58
N TYR A 434 1.71 -3.38 10.03
CA TYR A 434 0.49 -4.05 9.62
C TYR A 434 -0.50 -4.14 10.77
N ALA A 435 -1.78 -4.04 10.43
CA ALA A 435 -2.88 -4.16 11.37
C ALA A 435 -3.99 -5.02 10.75
N MET A 436 -4.74 -5.67 11.63
CA MET A 436 -6.03 -6.25 11.30
C MET A 436 -7.10 -5.34 11.87
N TYR A 437 -8.05 -4.93 11.04
CA TYR A 437 -9.17 -4.08 11.39
C TYR A 437 -10.46 -4.90 11.29
N ARG A 438 -11.36 -4.71 12.25
CA ARG A 438 -12.76 -5.08 12.08
C ARG A 438 -13.51 -3.87 11.55
N VAL A 439 -14.34 -4.05 10.55
CA VAL A 439 -15.11 -2.98 9.93
C VAL A 439 -16.55 -3.44 9.80
N SER A 440 -17.49 -2.63 10.25
CA SER A 440 -18.91 -2.86 10.03
C SER A 440 -19.43 -1.81 9.06
N ILE A 441 -19.94 -2.24 7.91
CA ILE A 441 -20.49 -1.35 6.88
C ILE A 441 -22.00 -1.52 6.76
N PRO A 442 -22.76 -0.43 6.72
CA PRO A 442 -24.19 -0.50 6.47
C PRO A 442 -24.49 -0.74 5.00
N LEU A 443 -25.53 -1.52 4.73
CA LEU A 443 -25.99 -1.89 3.40
C LEU A 443 -27.44 -1.44 3.18
N LEU A 444 -27.84 -1.34 1.91
CA LEU A 444 -29.18 -0.99 1.48
C LEU A 444 -29.75 -2.02 0.50
N PRO A 445 -31.05 -1.99 0.17
CA PRO A 445 -31.59 -2.80 -0.91
C PRO A 445 -30.94 -2.45 -2.26
N GLY A 446 -30.69 -3.46 -3.08
CA GLY A 446 -30.04 -3.33 -4.38
C GLY A 446 -28.51 -3.38 -4.33
N ASP A 447 -27.86 -2.75 -5.31
CA ASP A 447 -26.41 -2.83 -5.47
C ASP A 447 -25.68 -2.03 -4.37
N ASN A 448 -24.79 -2.73 -3.68
CA ASN A 448 -23.88 -2.17 -2.70
C ASN A 448 -22.45 -2.48 -3.08
N GLU A 449 -21.56 -1.57 -2.70
CA GLU A 449 -20.13 -1.79 -2.84
C GLU A 449 -19.41 -1.37 -1.58
N PHE A 450 -18.46 -2.19 -1.18
CA PHE A 450 -17.49 -1.84 -0.17
C PHE A 450 -16.33 -1.07 -0.81
N VAL A 451 -16.15 0.16 -0.38
CA VAL A 451 -15.20 1.13 -0.94
C VAL A 451 -14.05 1.34 0.03
N TYR A 452 -12.85 1.31 -0.53
CA TYR A 452 -11.60 1.54 0.18
C TYR A 452 -11.01 2.84 -0.31
N ARG A 453 -10.75 3.76 0.61
CA ARG A 453 -10.27 5.08 0.25
C ARG A 453 -9.08 5.49 1.09
N ASP A 454 -8.11 6.11 0.46
CA ASP A 454 -6.99 6.73 1.14
C ASP A 454 -7.51 7.89 2.02
N SER A 455 -7.27 7.84 3.33
CA SER A 455 -7.85 8.80 4.27
C SER A 455 -7.33 10.23 4.09
N ILE A 456 -6.16 10.41 3.49
CA ILE A 456 -5.51 11.73 3.35
C ILE A 456 -5.97 12.40 2.06
N THR A 457 -5.95 11.65 0.96
CA THR A 457 -6.21 12.17 -0.38
C THR A 457 -7.66 11.98 -0.82
N GLY A 458 -8.42 11.15 -0.12
CA GLY A 458 -9.76 10.75 -0.54
C GLY A 458 -9.77 9.92 -1.82
N ARG A 459 -8.64 9.34 -2.25
CA ARG A 459 -8.56 8.53 -3.47
C ARG A 459 -9.22 7.16 -3.26
N VAL A 460 -10.12 6.74 -4.17
CA VAL A 460 -10.61 5.36 -4.18
C VAL A 460 -9.47 4.44 -4.61
N ILE A 461 -9.11 3.53 -3.71
CA ILE A 461 -8.08 2.51 -3.95
C ILE A 461 -8.70 1.31 -4.65
N ASN A 462 -9.85 0.86 -4.15
CA ASN A 462 -10.60 -0.24 -4.72
C ASN A 462 -12.08 -0.16 -4.33
N THR A 463 -12.90 -0.89 -5.06
CA THR A 463 -14.33 -1.06 -4.81
C THR A 463 -14.67 -2.54 -5.00
N ILE A 464 -15.46 -3.08 -4.08
CA ILE A 464 -15.75 -4.51 -4.01
C ILE A 464 -17.26 -4.69 -3.94
N PRO A 465 -17.91 -5.29 -4.96
CA PRO A 465 -19.34 -5.50 -4.91
C PRO A 465 -19.70 -6.41 -3.74
N VAL A 466 -20.81 -6.09 -3.08
CA VAL A 466 -21.37 -6.89 -2.00
C VAL A 466 -22.62 -7.56 -2.52
N GLY A 467 -22.59 -8.90 -2.58
CA GLY A 467 -23.77 -9.70 -2.83
C GLY A 467 -24.69 -9.64 -1.62
N SER A 468 -25.91 -9.11 -1.80
CA SER A 468 -26.93 -9.09 -0.75
C SER A 468 -28.31 -9.19 -1.37
N ALA A 469 -29.19 -9.99 -0.77
CA ALA A 469 -30.59 -10.11 -1.15
C ALA A 469 -31.48 -9.27 -0.22
N LEU A 470 -31.04 -8.04 0.10
CA LEU A 470 -31.74 -7.16 1.03
C LEU A 470 -32.99 -6.56 0.39
N THR A 471 -34.07 -6.56 1.14
CA THR A 471 -35.33 -5.89 0.86
C THR A 471 -35.50 -4.69 1.80
N ALA A 472 -36.50 -3.84 1.54
CA ALA A 472 -36.79 -2.70 2.40
C ALA A 472 -37.15 -3.09 3.85
N ALA A 473 -37.68 -4.30 4.06
CA ALA A 473 -38.03 -4.80 5.40
C ALA A 473 -36.79 -5.21 6.22
N ASP A 474 -35.67 -5.50 5.56
CA ASP A 474 -34.44 -5.94 6.22
C ASP A 474 -33.65 -4.77 6.82
N ILE A 475 -33.96 -3.52 6.42
CA ILE A 475 -33.24 -2.33 6.87
C ILE A 475 -33.87 -1.76 8.13
N SER A 476 -33.24 -1.98 9.27
CA SER A 476 -33.83 -1.62 10.56
C SER A 476 -33.70 -0.13 10.87
N PHE A 477 -34.61 0.38 11.71
CA PHE A 477 -34.33 1.61 12.45
C PHE A 477 -33.18 1.35 13.42
N ARG A 478 -32.13 2.17 13.37
CA ARG A 478 -30.90 1.97 14.12
C ARG A 478 -30.92 2.80 15.38
N TYR A 479 -31.44 2.20 16.45
CA TYR A 479 -31.44 2.81 17.77
C TYR A 479 -30.01 2.92 18.31
N SER A 480 -29.72 4.01 19.01
CA SER A 480 -28.44 4.19 19.68
C SER A 480 -28.30 3.21 20.83
N GLY A 481 -27.08 2.77 21.12
CA GLY A 481 -26.77 2.03 22.34
C GLY A 481 -26.51 2.93 23.55
N ASN A 482 -26.99 4.18 23.57
CA ASN A 482 -26.85 5.05 24.73
C ASN A 482 -27.81 4.56 25.84
N PRO A 483 -27.30 4.19 27.03
CA PRO A 483 -28.14 3.66 28.12
C PRO A 483 -29.30 4.58 28.53
N SER A 484 -29.18 5.89 28.26
CA SER A 484 -30.23 6.88 28.51
C SER A 484 -31.51 6.65 27.69
N TYR A 485 -31.44 5.84 26.63
CA TYR A 485 -32.54 5.55 25.71
C TYR A 485 -32.92 4.07 25.63
N ASP A 486 -32.35 3.19 26.46
CA ASP A 486 -32.64 1.76 26.45
C ASP A 486 -34.14 1.45 26.69
N SER A 487 -34.84 2.33 27.41
CA SER A 487 -36.29 2.24 27.67
C SER A 487 -37.16 3.02 26.68
N LEU A 488 -36.57 3.78 25.75
CA LEU A 488 -37.29 4.64 24.82
C LEU A 488 -37.76 3.84 23.59
N ALA A 489 -38.87 3.13 23.73
CA ALA A 489 -39.53 2.50 22.60
C ALA A 489 -40.21 3.55 21.70
N MET A 490 -39.91 3.53 20.41
CA MET A 490 -40.54 4.39 19.41
C MET A 490 -41.24 3.54 18.34
N ALA A 491 -42.53 3.79 18.11
CA ALA A 491 -43.27 3.17 17.01
C ALA A 491 -43.12 4.01 15.73
N LEU A 492 -41.95 3.93 15.08
CA LEU A 492 -41.63 4.76 13.92
C LEU A 492 -42.23 4.20 12.62
N LYS A 493 -42.66 5.11 11.75
CA LYS A 493 -43.18 4.82 10.42
C LYS A 493 -42.70 5.87 9.42
N LEU A 494 -42.27 5.40 8.25
CA LEU A 494 -41.89 6.24 7.10
C LEU A 494 -42.92 6.10 5.99
N THR A 495 -43.32 7.22 5.39
CA THR A 495 -44.23 7.26 4.24
C THR A 495 -43.68 8.21 3.18
N SER A 496 -43.51 7.75 1.94
CA SER A 496 -42.99 8.58 0.85
C SER A 496 -44.06 9.49 0.25
N SER A 497 -43.66 10.44 -0.59
CA SER A 497 -44.54 11.45 -1.17
C SER A 497 -45.67 10.91 -2.05
N ASP A 498 -45.54 9.68 -2.53
CA ASP A 498 -46.54 8.93 -3.29
C ASP A 498 -47.55 8.17 -2.40
N GLY A 499 -47.39 8.26 -1.07
CA GLY A 499 -48.22 7.54 -0.09
C GLY A 499 -47.72 6.13 0.25
N THR A 500 -46.61 5.67 -0.33
CA THR A 500 -46.06 4.34 -0.03
C THR A 500 -45.56 4.29 1.41
N SER A 501 -46.12 3.36 2.20
CA SER A 501 -45.68 3.09 3.57
C SER A 501 -44.55 2.09 3.57
N TRP A 502 -43.46 2.42 4.25
CA TRP A 502 -42.27 1.57 4.30
C TRP A 502 -42.27 0.70 5.57
N PRO A 503 -41.82 -0.57 5.47
CA PRO A 503 -41.94 -1.54 6.55
C PRO A 503 -40.92 -1.34 7.69
N ALA A 504 -39.84 -0.59 7.47
CA ALA A 504 -38.73 -0.45 8.41
C ALA A 504 -37.99 0.90 8.24
N GLY A 505 -36.72 0.97 8.67
CA GLY A 505 -35.88 2.17 8.69
C GLY A 505 -35.31 2.61 7.34
N TYR A 506 -36.02 2.31 6.24
CA TYR A 506 -35.64 2.64 4.87
C TYR A 506 -36.84 3.18 4.09
N ALA A 507 -36.65 4.27 3.35
CA ALA A 507 -37.64 4.73 2.39
C ALA A 507 -37.01 5.31 1.12
N GLU A 508 -37.68 5.11 -0.02
CA GLU A 508 -37.38 5.77 -1.28
C GLU A 508 -38.42 6.85 -1.56
N THR A 509 -37.99 8.01 -2.06
CA THR A 509 -38.89 9.12 -2.38
C THR A 509 -38.40 9.90 -3.60
N SER A 510 -39.31 10.62 -4.26
CA SER A 510 -38.99 11.57 -5.32
C SER A 510 -38.96 13.03 -4.85
N SER A 511 -39.48 13.33 -3.64
CA SER A 511 -39.56 14.71 -3.16
C SER A 511 -39.45 14.86 -1.64
N TYR A 512 -40.27 14.14 -0.87
CA TYR A 512 -40.27 14.19 0.60
C TYR A 512 -40.64 12.84 1.20
N ALA A 513 -40.27 12.63 2.46
CA ALA A 513 -40.75 11.50 3.26
C ALA A 513 -41.34 12.03 4.57
N ASP A 514 -42.51 11.55 4.94
CA ASP A 514 -43.14 11.83 6.21
C ASP A 514 -42.68 10.78 7.23
N LEU A 515 -42.09 11.26 8.32
CA LEU A 515 -41.73 10.49 9.51
C LEU A 515 -42.84 10.68 10.55
N SER A 516 -43.41 9.59 11.03
CA SER A 516 -44.38 9.61 12.14
C SER A 516 -44.01 8.60 13.20
N GLY A 517 -44.33 8.88 14.46
CA GLY A 517 -44.20 7.89 15.53
C GLY A 517 -44.80 8.33 16.85
N ALA A 518 -44.67 7.47 17.85
CA ALA A 518 -45.09 7.73 19.23
C ALA A 518 -44.06 7.17 20.21
N ILE A 519 -43.80 7.91 21.30
CA ILE A 519 -42.91 7.50 22.40
C ILE A 519 -43.77 6.81 23.46
N THR A 520 -43.59 5.50 23.67
CA THR A 520 -44.59 4.67 24.39
C THR A 520 -44.29 4.36 25.87
N ALA A 521 -43.10 4.67 26.41
CA ALA A 521 -42.77 4.31 27.81
C ALA A 521 -42.05 5.41 28.62
N GLY A 522 -42.70 5.78 29.73
CA GLY A 522 -42.17 6.24 31.03
C GLY A 522 -40.98 7.20 31.09
N GLY A 523 -41.27 8.49 31.31
CA GLY A 523 -40.42 9.34 32.15
C GLY A 523 -39.79 10.58 31.53
N ASN A 524 -39.71 10.71 30.21
CA ASN A 524 -39.04 11.86 29.59
C ASN A 524 -40.07 12.77 28.92
N GLY A 525 -40.49 13.83 29.62
CA GLY A 525 -41.44 14.85 29.15
C GLY A 525 -40.90 15.70 27.98
N PHE A 526 -40.47 15.06 26.90
CA PHE A 526 -39.97 15.73 25.70
C PHE A 526 -41.11 16.52 25.05
N SER A 527 -40.96 17.83 24.98
CA SER A 527 -41.83 18.71 24.19
C SER A 527 -41.41 18.79 22.72
N SER A 528 -40.19 18.32 22.42
CA SER A 528 -39.66 18.26 21.07
C SER A 528 -38.57 17.21 20.91
N LEU A 529 -38.33 16.79 19.67
CA LEU A 529 -37.16 16.05 19.22
C LEU A 529 -36.37 16.93 18.25
N ARG A 530 -35.14 16.54 17.95
CA ARG A 530 -34.33 17.16 16.89
C ARG A 530 -34.08 16.16 15.77
N LEU A 531 -34.16 16.62 14.53
CA LEU A 531 -33.82 15.83 13.35
C LEU A 531 -32.69 16.51 12.58
N THR A 532 -31.69 15.74 12.21
CA THR A 532 -30.70 16.15 11.21
C THR A 532 -30.79 15.26 9.98
N LEU A 533 -30.24 15.74 8.88
CA LEU A 533 -30.04 15.00 7.65
C LEU A 533 -28.58 15.06 7.26
N ARG A 534 -28.01 13.91 6.94
CA ARG A 534 -26.68 13.84 6.34
C ARG A 534 -26.75 13.17 4.96
N PRO A 535 -26.54 13.93 3.88
CA PRO A 535 -26.31 13.38 2.55
C PRO A 535 -25.02 12.54 2.53
N ALA A 536 -24.98 11.51 1.70
CA ALA A 536 -23.79 10.67 1.54
C ALA A 536 -22.56 11.52 1.16
N HIS A 537 -21.43 11.29 1.83
CA HIS A 537 -20.17 12.05 1.69
C HIS A 537 -20.22 13.53 2.08
N GLU A 538 -21.32 14.02 2.66
CA GLU A 538 -21.47 15.42 3.03
C GLU A 538 -21.58 15.63 4.54
N ARG A 539 -21.59 16.91 4.94
CA ARG A 539 -21.76 17.29 6.34
C ARG A 539 -23.22 17.14 6.75
N GLU A 540 -23.40 16.85 8.03
CA GLU A 540 -24.72 16.84 8.65
C GLU A 540 -25.34 18.24 8.62
N SER A 541 -26.64 18.31 8.34
CA SER A 541 -27.41 19.54 8.36
C SER A 541 -27.52 20.10 9.77
N LYS A 542 -27.95 21.37 9.88
CA LYS A 542 -28.44 21.89 11.15
C LYS A 542 -29.64 21.06 11.62
N ALA A 543 -29.76 20.90 12.93
CA ALA A 543 -30.89 20.22 13.54
C ALA A 543 -32.17 21.05 13.38
N VAL A 544 -33.27 20.39 13.02
CA VAL A 544 -34.63 20.95 13.00
C VAL A 544 -35.40 20.40 14.18
N SER A 545 -36.17 21.26 14.85
CA SER A 545 -37.01 20.86 15.98
C SER A 545 -38.33 20.27 15.49
N ILE A 546 -38.68 19.09 15.99
CA ILE A 546 -39.94 18.39 15.75
C ILE A 546 -40.76 18.47 17.03
N PRO A 547 -41.96 19.07 17.01
CA PRO A 547 -42.82 19.11 18.20
C PRO A 547 -43.33 17.69 18.55
N VAL A 548 -43.35 17.39 19.84
CA VAL A 548 -43.96 16.16 20.39
C VAL A 548 -45.24 16.56 21.12
N ALA A 549 -46.35 15.92 20.76
CA ALA A 549 -47.64 16.16 21.40
C ALA A 549 -47.68 15.58 22.82
N LYS A 550 -48.67 16.00 23.61
CA LYS A 550 -48.84 15.55 25.00
C LYS A 550 -49.03 14.04 25.14
N ASP A 551 -49.58 13.40 24.12
CA ASP A 551 -49.76 11.95 24.04
C ASP A 551 -48.50 11.21 23.54
N GLY A 552 -47.38 11.93 23.35
CA GLY A 552 -46.11 11.38 22.90
C GLY A 552 -46.03 11.19 21.38
N SER A 553 -47.07 11.53 20.62
CA SER A 553 -47.07 11.42 19.16
C SER A 553 -46.30 12.57 18.49
N PHE A 554 -45.71 12.29 17.34
CA PHE A 554 -45.06 13.32 16.52
C PHE A 554 -45.11 12.95 15.03
N THR A 555 -45.05 13.98 14.19
CA THR A 555 -44.94 13.84 12.73
C THR A 555 -44.08 14.95 12.17
N TYR A 556 -43.29 14.63 11.14
CA TYR A 556 -42.45 15.61 10.47
C TYR A 556 -42.23 15.24 9.00
N ARG A 557 -42.35 16.25 8.12
CA ARG A 557 -42.06 16.11 6.69
C ARG A 557 -40.60 16.41 6.41
N ILE A 558 -39.86 15.37 6.04
CA ILE A 558 -38.45 15.45 5.67
C ILE A 558 -38.34 15.84 4.20
N LYS A 559 -37.70 16.98 3.93
CA LYS A 559 -37.41 17.48 2.56
C LYS A 559 -35.91 17.56 2.34
N PRO A 560 -35.30 16.61 1.61
CA PRO A 560 -33.88 16.65 1.32
C PRO A 560 -33.55 17.80 0.34
N GLU A 561 -32.79 18.78 0.78
CA GLU A 561 -32.56 20.03 0.02
C GLU A 561 -31.48 19.91 -1.07
N GLN A 562 -30.66 18.86 -1.03
CA GLN A 562 -29.50 18.71 -1.91
C GLN A 562 -29.76 17.85 -3.16
N GLY A 563 -31.02 17.48 -3.40
CA GLY A 563 -31.43 16.71 -4.59
C GLY A 563 -31.25 15.20 -4.44
N LYS A 564 -31.04 14.52 -5.56
CA LYS A 564 -30.99 13.05 -5.62
C LYS A 564 -29.80 12.48 -4.83
N GLY A 565 -30.00 11.38 -4.12
CA GLY A 565 -28.94 10.77 -3.32
C GLY A 565 -29.46 9.97 -2.13
N THR A 566 -28.52 9.44 -1.35
CA THR A 566 -28.82 8.71 -0.10
C THR A 566 -28.55 9.64 1.08
N TYR A 567 -29.47 9.65 2.04
CA TYR A 567 -29.44 10.49 3.23
C TYR A 567 -29.61 9.63 4.47
N THR A 568 -28.73 9.81 5.45
CA THR A 568 -28.93 9.33 6.81
C THR A 568 -29.68 10.39 7.59
N ALA A 569 -30.86 10.05 8.10
CA ALA A 569 -31.62 10.89 8.99
C ALA A 569 -31.42 10.40 10.44
N THR A 570 -31.14 11.31 11.36
CA THR A 570 -30.92 10.97 12.77
C THR A 570 -31.80 11.82 13.66
N LEU A 571 -32.57 11.14 14.52
CA LEU A 571 -33.33 11.76 15.59
C LEU A 571 -32.48 11.85 16.85
N TYR A 572 -32.49 13.01 17.49
CA TYR A 572 -31.79 13.34 18.73
C TYR A 572 -32.77 13.88 19.77
N ASN A 573 -32.29 13.90 21.01
CA ASN A 573 -32.94 14.58 22.13
C ASN A 573 -33.05 16.12 21.94
N PRO A 574 -34.02 16.77 22.62
CA PRO A 574 -34.19 18.23 22.57
C PRO A 574 -32.99 19.00 23.17
N PRO A 575 -32.86 20.31 22.86
CA PRO A 575 -31.88 21.19 23.50
C PRO A 575 -31.98 21.12 25.02
N GLU A 576 -30.83 21.20 25.70
CA GLU A 576 -30.74 21.46 27.16
C GLU A 576 -31.17 20.30 28.09
N SER A 577 -31.53 19.13 27.53
CA SER A 577 -31.79 17.92 28.32
C SER A 577 -30.51 17.21 28.82
N LEU A 578 -29.35 17.55 28.24
CA LEU A 578 -28.00 17.14 28.60
C LEU A 578 -27.07 18.37 28.47
N PRO A 579 -25.86 18.39 29.08
CA PRO A 579 -24.91 19.49 28.93
C PRO A 579 -24.69 19.83 27.45
N PHE A 580 -24.42 21.12 27.17
CA PHE A 580 -24.53 21.80 25.87
C PHE A 580 -23.81 21.13 24.68
N ASP A 581 -22.89 20.20 24.95
CA ASP A 581 -22.04 19.53 23.94
C ASP A 581 -22.50 18.11 23.55
N ASP A 582 -23.51 17.52 24.20
CA ASP A 582 -23.95 16.14 23.93
C ASP A 582 -25.24 16.07 23.09
N PHE A 583 -25.09 16.09 21.77
CA PHE A 583 -26.09 15.53 20.86
C PHE A 583 -26.13 14.01 21.05
N ALA A 584 -27.13 13.51 21.78
CA ALA A 584 -27.29 12.08 21.98
C ALA A 584 -28.30 11.54 20.94
N ALA A 585 -27.77 10.84 19.92
CA ALA A 585 -28.60 10.20 18.91
C ALA A 585 -29.54 9.20 19.59
N ILE A 586 -30.81 9.18 19.19
CA ILE A 586 -31.82 8.23 19.65
C ILE A 586 -31.93 7.10 18.63
N VAL A 587 -32.14 7.47 17.36
CA VAL A 587 -32.37 6.52 16.27
C VAL A 587 -31.97 7.13 14.94
N SER A 588 -31.40 6.31 14.05
CA SER A 588 -31.08 6.68 12.68
C SER A 588 -31.80 5.78 11.66
N PHE A 589 -32.10 6.33 10.49
CA PHE A 589 -32.74 5.63 9.38
C PHE A 589 -32.29 6.23 8.04
N THR A 590 -32.64 5.56 6.93
CA THR A 590 -32.14 5.92 5.60
C THR A 590 -33.26 6.37 4.67
N LEU A 591 -33.01 7.45 3.94
CA LEU A 591 -33.85 7.95 2.85
C LEU A 591 -33.06 7.96 1.55
N VAL A 592 -33.65 7.45 0.47
CA VAL A 592 -33.08 7.49 -0.88
C VAL A 592 -33.96 8.36 -1.77
N VAL A 593 -33.40 9.47 -2.25
CA VAL A 593 -34.07 10.39 -3.18
C VAL A 593 -33.72 10.02 -4.62
N LYS A 594 -34.72 9.65 -5.41
CA LYS A 594 -34.56 9.13 -6.78
C LYS A 594 -34.59 10.19 -7.87
#